data_AF-A0A1B2CTT7-F1
#
_entry.id   AF-A0A1B2CTT7-F1
#
_cell.length_a   1.000
_cell.length_b   1.000
_cell.length_c   1.000
_cell.angle_alpha   90.00
_cell.angle_beta   90.00
_cell.angle_gamma   90.00
#
_symmetry.space_group_name_H-M   'P 1'
#
loop_
_entity.id
_entity.type
_entity.pdbx_description
1 polymer ?
#
loop_
_entity_poly.entity_id
_entity_poly.type
_entity_poly.pdbx_seq_one_letter_code
_entity_poly.pdbx_strand_id
1 'polypeptide(L)'
;MSVVQRMTLTRQPDGSYRFPPTPGPQLFPLDDAGFVAAMPAREARSGGHNFGFTTEIRHWFQYDASTGARFEFSGDDDVWVFINGRLALDIGGLHPRANRTLVISGATGTARCFVDAEATVPCETASRALNLQNGALYELVMFHAERKITESNFDLTLKGFVSAVSQCQPVCGDGVVTRDEACDYGDEQNTGGYGGCTQSCELGPHCGDAVVQTDEGEACDDGVNLTPYGSSGCAPGCKQPPYCGDGQIDVGERCDDGKNDGSYNGCTESCDVGPRCGDGIVQNESGEECDDENQEEFDACTNMCVEAAPPD
;
A
#
# COMPACT_ATOMS: atom_id res chain seq x y z
N MET A 1 28.44 -3.20 5.07
CA MET A 1 29.34 -2.63 4.05
C MET A 1 29.69 -1.22 4.49
N SER A 2 30.96 -0.90 4.72
CA SER A 2 31.38 0.47 5.04
C SER A 2 31.53 1.27 3.75
N VAL A 3 30.84 2.41 3.64
CA VAL A 3 31.05 3.34 2.53
C VAL A 3 32.46 3.92 2.66
N VAL A 4 33.32 3.64 1.67
CA VAL A 4 34.72 4.10 1.65
C VAL A 4 34.80 5.59 1.28
N GLN A 5 34.00 6.02 0.30
CA GLN A 5 33.90 7.40 -0.15
C GLN A 5 32.57 7.62 -0.85
N ARG A 6 32.06 8.85 -0.84
CA ARG A 6 30.93 9.28 -1.67
C ARG A 6 31.45 10.18 -2.78
N MET A 7 31.05 9.89 -4.01
CA MET A 7 31.37 10.68 -5.19
C MET A 7 30.16 11.47 -5.63
N THR A 8 30.35 12.76 -5.89
CA THR A 8 29.25 13.65 -6.27
C THR A 8 29.32 13.94 -7.76
N LEU A 9 28.25 13.59 -8.47
CA LEU A 9 28.01 14.12 -9.81
C LEU A 9 27.55 15.58 -9.68
N THR A 10 28.36 16.49 -10.18
CA THR A 10 28.14 17.93 -10.03
C THR A 10 27.28 18.45 -11.18
N ARG A 11 26.19 19.15 -10.84
CA ARG A 11 25.28 19.75 -11.83
C ARG A 11 25.97 20.90 -12.57
N GLN A 12 25.94 20.83 -13.90
CA GLN A 12 26.53 21.78 -14.82
C GLN A 12 25.50 22.84 -15.27
N PRO A 13 25.94 24.00 -15.83
CA PRO A 13 25.04 25.04 -16.31
C PRO A 13 24.06 24.58 -17.40
N ASP A 14 24.44 23.59 -18.19
CA ASP A 14 23.63 23.03 -19.28
C ASP A 14 22.62 21.96 -18.81
N GLY A 15 22.51 21.75 -17.49
CA GLY A 15 21.64 20.76 -16.87
C GLY A 15 22.20 19.34 -16.83
N SER A 16 23.41 19.10 -17.35
CA SER A 16 24.09 17.81 -17.19
C SER A 16 24.67 17.65 -15.78
N TYR A 17 25.05 16.42 -15.44
CA TYR A 17 25.68 16.04 -14.18
C TYR A 17 27.00 15.34 -14.50
N ARG A 18 28.10 15.81 -13.92
CA ARG A 18 29.46 15.35 -14.28
C ARG A 18 30.29 14.92 -13.08
N PHE A 19 31.11 13.89 -13.29
CA PHE A 19 32.25 13.55 -12.44
C PHE A 19 33.49 13.30 -13.32
N PRO A 20 34.65 13.92 -13.02
CA PRO A 20 34.87 14.99 -12.05
C PRO A 20 34.11 16.29 -12.41
N PRO A 21 33.97 17.25 -11.48
CA PRO A 21 33.25 18.51 -11.75
C PRO A 21 33.84 19.36 -12.89
N THR A 22 35.15 19.24 -13.12
CA THR A 22 35.88 19.96 -14.18
C THR A 22 36.52 18.96 -15.12
N PRO A 23 36.42 19.13 -16.46
CA PRO A 23 37.07 18.25 -17.42
C PRO A 23 38.58 18.13 -17.19
N GLY A 24 39.12 16.92 -17.33
CA GLY A 24 40.56 16.68 -17.24
C GLY A 24 40.89 15.20 -17.10
N PRO A 25 42.19 14.83 -17.10
CA PRO A 25 42.64 13.44 -16.95
C PRO A 25 42.56 13.00 -15.49
N GLN A 26 41.46 13.30 -14.79
CA GLN A 26 41.33 12.91 -13.39
C GLN A 26 41.03 11.42 -13.32
N LEU A 27 41.76 10.76 -12.42
CA LEU A 27 41.54 9.37 -12.07
C LEU A 27 40.45 9.24 -11.03
N PHE A 28 39.94 8.02 -10.89
CA PHE A 28 38.98 7.69 -9.84
C PHE A 28 39.65 7.87 -8.46
N PRO A 29 39.18 8.78 -7.59
CA PRO A 29 39.86 9.20 -6.34
C PRO A 29 39.82 8.17 -5.21
N LEU A 30 40.07 6.89 -5.50
CA LEU A 30 40.20 5.83 -4.49
C LEU A 30 41.65 5.64 -4.02
N ASP A 31 42.54 6.58 -4.29
CA ASP A 31 43.93 6.53 -3.85
C ASP A 31 44.01 6.24 -2.35
N ASP A 32 44.86 5.27 -1.96
CA ASP A 32 45.04 4.85 -0.57
C ASP A 32 43.75 4.38 0.16
N ALA A 33 42.69 4.04 -0.57
CA ALA A 33 41.41 3.62 -0.01
C ALA A 33 41.01 2.18 -0.42
N GLY A 34 40.03 1.62 0.28
CA GLY A 34 39.45 0.32 -0.06
C GLY A 34 40.42 -0.87 0.08
N PHE A 35 40.32 -1.84 -0.83
CA PHE A 35 41.11 -3.07 -0.78
C PHE A 35 42.62 -2.81 -0.97
N VAL A 36 42.98 -1.73 -1.69
CA VAL A 36 44.37 -1.33 -1.92
C VAL A 36 45.03 -0.86 -0.62
N ALA A 37 44.30 -0.13 0.23
CA ALA A 37 44.77 0.29 1.56
C ALA A 37 45.07 -0.89 2.50
N ALA A 38 44.40 -2.03 2.28
CA ALA A 38 44.52 -3.23 3.10
C ALA A 38 45.66 -4.17 2.65
N MET A 39 46.28 -3.93 1.49
CA MET A 39 47.34 -4.79 0.94
C MET A 39 48.69 -4.06 0.90
N PRO A 40 49.62 -4.33 1.84
CA PRO A 40 50.83 -3.51 2.02
C PRO A 40 51.87 -3.57 0.89
N ALA A 41 51.68 -4.33 -0.21
CA ALA A 41 52.74 -4.52 -1.20
C ALA A 41 52.37 -5.05 -2.62
N ARG A 42 51.10 -5.12 -3.07
CA ARG A 42 50.77 -5.95 -4.25
C ARG A 42 50.21 -5.29 -5.51
N GLU A 43 49.71 -4.06 -5.47
CA GLU A 43 49.27 -3.39 -6.70
C GLU A 43 50.20 -2.25 -7.11
N ALA A 44 50.51 -2.22 -8.41
CA ALA A 44 51.39 -1.24 -9.01
C ALA A 44 50.68 0.12 -9.03
N ARG A 45 50.91 0.93 -7.99
CA ARG A 45 50.60 2.36 -8.05
C ARG A 45 51.54 3.03 -9.04
N SER A 46 50.99 3.83 -9.93
CA SER A 46 51.75 4.69 -10.85
C SER A 46 51.40 6.14 -10.58
N GLY A 47 52.40 7.00 -10.37
CA GLY A 47 52.16 8.41 -10.06
C GLY A 47 51.36 8.68 -8.77
N GLY A 48 51.27 7.71 -7.85
CA GLY A 48 50.48 7.83 -6.62
C GLY A 48 49.02 7.36 -6.75
N HIS A 49 48.60 6.87 -7.92
CA HIS A 49 47.22 6.45 -8.14
C HIS A 49 47.01 4.94 -8.07
N ASN A 50 45.79 4.52 -7.71
CA ASN A 50 45.36 3.13 -7.73
C ASN A 50 44.89 2.72 -9.14
N PHE A 51 45.18 1.48 -9.54
CA PHE A 51 44.84 0.88 -10.83
C PHE A 51 44.43 -0.58 -10.64
N GLY A 52 43.95 -1.25 -11.68
CA GLY A 52 43.60 -2.67 -11.59
C GLY A 52 42.26 -2.94 -10.90
N PHE A 53 41.34 -1.98 -10.94
CA PHE A 53 40.03 -2.07 -10.30
C PHE A 53 38.89 -2.09 -11.31
N THR A 54 37.75 -2.60 -10.85
CA THR A 54 36.49 -2.55 -11.59
C THR A 54 35.47 -1.67 -10.86
N THR A 55 34.67 -0.92 -11.61
CA THR A 55 33.60 -0.09 -11.07
C THR A 55 32.26 -0.54 -11.67
N GLU A 56 31.23 -0.63 -10.81
CA GLU A 56 29.84 -0.83 -11.22
C GLU A 56 29.02 0.38 -10.79
N ILE A 57 28.27 0.98 -11.73
CA ILE A 57 27.35 2.09 -11.47
C ILE A 57 25.96 1.63 -11.87
N ARG A 58 25.00 1.76 -10.95
CA ARG A 58 23.58 1.54 -11.21
C ARG A 58 22.79 2.81 -10.98
N HIS A 59 21.92 3.15 -11.90
CA HIS A 59 21.11 4.35 -11.82
C HIS A 59 19.73 4.14 -12.43
N TRP A 60 18.68 4.52 -11.69
CA TRP A 60 17.30 4.49 -12.19
C TRP A 60 16.93 5.89 -12.70
N PHE A 61 16.31 5.94 -13.88
CA PHE A 61 15.85 7.20 -14.47
C PHE A 61 14.51 7.01 -15.18
N GLN A 62 13.72 8.08 -15.20
CA GLN A 62 12.52 8.14 -16.03
C GLN A 62 12.92 8.57 -17.45
N TYR A 63 12.50 7.80 -18.46
CA TYR A 63 12.75 8.16 -19.85
C TYR A 63 11.78 9.24 -20.32
N ASP A 64 12.33 10.38 -20.74
CA ASP A 64 11.58 11.48 -21.34
C ASP A 64 11.85 11.54 -22.85
N ALA A 65 10.82 11.22 -23.64
CA ALA A 65 10.89 11.22 -25.09
C ALA A 65 11.05 12.62 -25.70
N SER A 66 10.73 13.69 -24.96
CA SER A 66 10.87 15.06 -25.44
C SER A 66 12.33 15.54 -25.41
N THR A 67 13.11 15.06 -24.45
CA THR A 67 14.52 15.46 -24.25
C THR A 67 15.51 14.36 -24.65
N GLY A 68 15.11 13.09 -24.62
CA GLY A 68 16.00 11.95 -24.76
C GLY A 68 17.00 11.88 -23.61
N ALA A 69 18.12 11.18 -23.81
CA ALA A 69 19.19 11.14 -22.83
C ALA A 69 20.56 11.05 -23.50
N ARG A 70 21.59 11.52 -22.80
CA ARG A 70 22.98 11.53 -23.25
C ARG A 70 23.89 11.11 -22.11
N PHE A 71 24.73 10.12 -22.40
CA PHE A 71 25.76 9.60 -21.52
C PHE A 71 27.09 9.80 -22.22
N GLU A 72 28.06 10.43 -21.55
CA GLU A 72 29.42 10.57 -22.06
C GLU A 72 30.37 9.91 -21.09
N PHE A 73 31.32 9.16 -21.64
CA PHE A 73 32.40 8.60 -20.87
C PHE A 73 33.75 8.80 -21.57
N SER A 74 34.77 9.02 -20.76
CA SER A 74 36.16 8.87 -21.16
C SER A 74 36.89 7.99 -20.17
N GLY A 75 37.64 7.02 -20.69
CA GLY A 75 38.54 6.19 -19.89
C GLY A 75 39.42 5.28 -20.73
N ASP A 76 40.28 4.56 -20.02
CA ASP A 76 41.19 3.52 -20.48
C ASP A 76 41.20 2.48 -19.34
N ASP A 77 40.63 1.29 -19.43
CA ASP A 77 40.37 0.51 -20.64
C ASP A 77 38.85 0.34 -20.89
N ASP A 78 38.22 -0.68 -20.31
CA ASP A 78 36.93 -1.16 -20.84
C ASP A 78 35.72 -0.51 -20.19
N VAL A 79 34.68 -0.28 -21.00
CA VAL A 79 33.34 0.12 -20.52
C VAL A 79 32.24 -0.62 -21.24
N TRP A 80 31.28 -1.09 -20.46
CA TRP A 80 29.99 -1.58 -20.95
C TRP A 80 28.86 -0.82 -20.27
N VAL A 81 27.92 -0.29 -21.07
CA VAL A 81 26.71 0.35 -20.55
C VAL A 81 25.50 -0.42 -21.03
N PHE A 82 24.64 -0.79 -20.09
CA PHE A 82 23.36 -1.43 -20.32
C PHE A 82 22.23 -0.49 -19.92
N ILE A 83 21.19 -0.44 -20.74
CA ILE A 83 19.96 0.30 -20.44
C ILE A 83 18.80 -0.63 -20.70
N ASN A 84 17.90 -0.76 -19.73
CA ASN A 84 16.78 -1.70 -19.82
C ASN A 84 17.25 -3.14 -20.14
N GLY A 85 18.34 -3.57 -19.50
CA GLY A 85 18.96 -4.89 -19.72
C GLY A 85 19.61 -5.10 -21.09
N ARG A 86 19.76 -4.05 -21.91
CA ARG A 86 20.30 -4.13 -23.28
C ARG A 86 21.61 -3.37 -23.40
N LEU A 87 22.60 -3.97 -24.06
CA LEU A 87 23.89 -3.32 -24.34
C LEU A 87 23.68 -2.08 -25.22
N ALA A 88 24.04 -0.92 -24.68
CA ALA A 88 23.89 0.38 -25.31
C ALA A 88 25.23 0.99 -25.74
N LEU A 89 26.31 0.74 -24.99
CA LEU A 89 27.67 1.17 -25.31
C LEU A 89 28.67 0.05 -24.95
N ASP A 90 29.62 -0.17 -25.85
CA ASP A 90 30.72 -1.12 -25.69
C ASP A 90 32.01 -0.43 -26.15
N ILE A 91 32.91 -0.19 -25.21
CA ILE A 91 34.26 0.31 -25.45
C ILE A 91 35.28 -0.79 -25.11
N GLY A 92 34.86 -2.04 -24.89
CA GLY A 92 35.79 -3.09 -24.49
C GLY A 92 36.91 -3.36 -25.51
N GLY A 93 38.01 -3.92 -25.00
CA GLY A 93 39.19 -4.26 -25.78
C GLY A 93 40.41 -3.43 -25.41
N LEU A 94 41.55 -3.75 -26.04
CA LEU A 94 42.78 -3.01 -25.83
C LEU A 94 42.76 -1.72 -26.66
N HIS A 95 42.69 -0.56 -26.00
CA HIS A 95 42.75 0.74 -26.66
C HIS A 95 43.43 1.78 -25.75
N PRO A 96 44.00 2.87 -26.30
CA PRO A 96 44.34 4.05 -25.51
C PRO A 96 43.08 4.76 -25.02
N ARG A 97 43.21 5.84 -24.24
CA ARG A 97 42.06 6.65 -23.78
C ARG A 97 41.02 6.88 -24.88
N ALA A 98 39.79 6.41 -24.62
CA ALA A 98 38.68 6.52 -25.56
C ALA A 98 37.58 7.42 -25.01
N ASN A 99 37.16 8.40 -25.80
CA ASN A 99 35.95 9.18 -25.56
C ASN A 99 34.77 8.53 -26.29
N ARG A 100 33.65 8.37 -25.61
CA ARG A 100 32.40 7.92 -26.23
C ARG A 100 31.21 8.71 -25.71
N THR A 101 30.33 9.05 -26.64
CA THR A 101 29.04 9.66 -26.39
C THR A 101 27.96 8.68 -26.80
N LEU A 102 27.12 8.27 -25.86
CA LEU A 102 25.90 7.51 -26.10
C LEU A 102 24.71 8.48 -26.10
N VAL A 103 24.01 8.56 -27.22
CA VAL A 103 22.77 9.34 -27.36
C VAL A 103 21.58 8.39 -27.45
N ILE A 104 20.60 8.59 -26.58
CA ILE A 104 19.29 7.95 -26.63
C ILE A 104 18.33 8.94 -27.28
N SER A 105 17.92 8.63 -28.51
CA SER A 105 16.94 9.44 -29.25
C SER A 105 15.62 9.48 -28.49
N GLY A 106 15.11 10.68 -28.20
CA GLY A 106 13.79 10.88 -27.62
C GLY A 106 12.64 10.38 -28.53
N ALA A 107 12.81 10.49 -29.85
CA ALA A 107 11.78 10.11 -30.82
C ALA A 107 11.63 8.59 -31.02
N THR A 108 12.71 7.83 -30.83
CA THR A 108 12.77 6.41 -31.23
C THR A 108 13.15 5.46 -30.10
N GLY A 109 13.62 5.96 -28.96
CA GLY A 109 14.16 5.12 -27.88
C GLY A 109 15.37 4.27 -28.30
N THR A 110 16.08 4.69 -29.36
CA THR A 110 17.28 3.99 -29.85
C THR A 110 18.54 4.65 -29.32
N ALA A 111 19.46 3.83 -28.82
CA ALA A 111 20.81 4.23 -28.47
C ALA A 111 21.73 4.26 -29.70
N ARG A 112 22.54 5.32 -29.83
CA ARG A 112 23.61 5.43 -30.83
C ARG A 112 24.88 5.95 -30.18
N CYS A 113 25.99 5.30 -30.50
CA CYS A 113 27.33 5.65 -30.03
C CYS A 113 28.01 6.61 -31.01
N PHE A 114 28.78 7.55 -30.48
CA PHE A 114 29.63 8.49 -31.19
C PHE A 114 31.01 8.58 -30.54
N VAL A 115 32.03 8.88 -31.33
CA VAL A 115 33.43 8.98 -30.87
C VAL A 115 33.82 10.40 -30.44
N ASP A 116 32.97 11.38 -30.76
CA ASP A 116 33.12 12.80 -30.41
C ASP A 116 32.03 13.26 -29.44
N ALA A 117 32.31 14.35 -28.72
CA ALA A 117 31.34 14.94 -27.79
C ALA A 117 30.09 15.44 -28.53
N GLU A 118 30.25 16.09 -29.68
CA GLU A 118 29.13 16.70 -30.43
C GLU A 118 28.21 15.69 -31.13
N ALA A 119 28.47 14.39 -30.96
CA ALA A 119 27.70 13.31 -31.57
C ALA A 119 27.59 13.44 -33.10
N THR A 120 28.69 13.78 -33.75
CA THR A 120 28.77 13.97 -35.21
C THR A 120 29.40 12.79 -35.94
N VAL A 121 30.28 12.04 -35.28
CA VAL A 121 31.01 10.90 -35.85
C VAL A 121 30.55 9.61 -35.17
N PRO A 122 29.72 8.79 -35.85
CA PRO A 122 29.21 7.56 -35.27
C PRO A 122 30.32 6.54 -35.01
N CYS A 123 30.15 5.74 -33.94
CA CYS A 123 30.93 4.52 -33.76
C CYS A 123 30.58 3.48 -34.84
N GLU A 124 31.44 2.48 -35.02
CA GLU A 124 31.16 1.35 -35.93
C GLU A 124 29.92 0.55 -35.49
N THR A 125 29.60 0.58 -34.19
CA THR A 125 28.44 -0.10 -33.63
C THR A 125 27.13 0.53 -34.13
N ALA A 126 26.31 -0.27 -34.81
CA ALA A 126 24.98 0.15 -35.26
C ALA A 126 24.06 0.51 -34.08
N SER A 127 23.09 1.38 -34.34
CA SER A 127 22.09 1.80 -33.35
C SER A 127 21.36 0.59 -32.73
N ARG A 128 20.97 0.72 -31.47
CA ARG A 128 20.30 -0.35 -30.69
C ARG A 128 18.94 0.14 -30.19
N ALA A 129 17.89 -0.62 -30.44
CA ALA A 129 16.57 -0.34 -29.86
C ALA A 129 16.55 -0.77 -28.39
N LEU A 130 16.27 0.19 -27.50
CA LEU A 130 16.24 -0.05 -26.05
C LEU A 130 14.83 -0.37 -25.52
N ASN A 131 13.80 -0.31 -26.39
CA ASN A 131 12.39 -0.53 -26.05
C ASN A 131 11.91 0.37 -24.89
N LEU A 132 12.23 1.66 -24.98
CA LEU A 132 11.84 2.64 -23.98
C LEU A 132 10.45 3.22 -24.29
N GLN A 133 9.67 3.45 -23.25
CA GLN A 133 8.36 4.10 -23.29
C GLN A 133 8.45 5.40 -22.52
N ASN A 134 7.86 6.46 -23.07
CA ASN A 134 7.86 7.78 -22.43
C ASN A 134 7.22 7.71 -21.04
N GLY A 135 7.88 8.27 -20.03
CA GLY A 135 7.42 8.30 -18.65
C GLY A 135 7.70 7.02 -17.84
N ALA A 136 8.18 5.94 -18.46
CA ALA A 136 8.54 4.71 -17.74
C ALA A 136 9.94 4.81 -17.09
N LEU A 137 10.13 4.06 -16.01
CA LEU A 137 11.39 3.96 -15.27
C LEU A 137 12.28 2.84 -15.83
N TYR A 138 13.55 3.14 -16.03
CA TYR A 138 14.55 2.19 -16.53
C TYR A 138 15.84 2.24 -15.72
N GLU A 139 16.54 1.12 -15.66
CA GLU A 139 17.88 1.01 -15.07
C GLU A 139 18.95 1.26 -16.14
N LEU A 140 19.91 2.11 -15.81
CA LEU A 140 21.24 2.18 -16.41
C LEU A 140 22.21 1.41 -15.52
N VAL A 141 22.96 0.49 -16.12
CA VAL A 141 24.08 -0.21 -15.46
C VAL A 141 25.33 0.01 -16.28
N MET A 142 26.38 0.51 -15.65
CA MET A 142 27.70 0.67 -16.26
C MET A 142 28.70 -0.22 -15.53
N PHE A 143 29.47 -0.98 -16.29
CA PHE A 143 30.65 -1.70 -15.83
C PHE A 143 31.89 -1.07 -16.46
N HIS A 144 32.89 -0.80 -15.64
CA HIS A 144 34.18 -0.24 -16.04
C HIS A 144 35.31 -1.08 -15.48
N ALA A 145 36.38 -1.26 -16.26
CA ALA A 145 37.60 -1.91 -15.81
C ALA A 145 38.84 -1.04 -16.13
N GLU A 146 39.52 -0.58 -15.09
CA GLU A 146 40.81 0.12 -15.18
C GLU A 146 41.92 -0.93 -15.12
N ARG A 147 42.57 -1.24 -16.24
CA ARG A 147 43.62 -2.28 -16.33
C ARG A 147 44.98 -1.72 -16.74
N LYS A 148 45.03 -0.48 -17.23
CA LYS A 148 46.23 0.27 -17.61
C LYS A 148 46.70 1.20 -16.49
N ILE A 149 47.87 1.80 -16.70
CA ILE A 149 48.49 2.77 -15.77
C ILE A 149 48.89 4.07 -16.48
N THR A 150 48.57 4.19 -17.77
CA THR A 150 48.97 5.28 -18.66
C THR A 150 47.73 5.74 -19.41
N GLU A 151 47.50 7.05 -19.53
CA GLU A 151 46.30 7.65 -20.14
C GLU A 151 44.95 7.34 -19.45
N SER A 152 44.98 6.51 -18.42
CA SER A 152 43.90 6.23 -17.48
C SER A 152 43.22 7.50 -16.96
N ASN A 153 41.90 7.52 -17.03
CA ASN A 153 41.06 8.59 -16.53
C ASN A 153 39.65 8.05 -16.26
N PHE A 154 38.86 8.76 -15.45
CA PHE A 154 37.47 8.44 -15.24
C PHE A 154 36.63 9.71 -15.35
N ASP A 155 36.03 9.93 -16.51
CA ASP A 155 35.16 11.08 -16.77
C ASP A 155 33.79 10.58 -17.22
N LEU A 156 32.74 11.02 -16.52
CA LEU A 156 31.35 10.62 -16.72
C LEU A 156 30.48 11.87 -16.75
N THR A 157 29.70 12.04 -17.82
CA THR A 157 28.65 13.07 -17.92
C THR A 157 27.30 12.43 -18.23
N LEU A 158 26.26 12.81 -17.49
CA LEU A 158 24.87 12.37 -17.67
C LEU A 158 23.97 13.57 -17.95
N LYS A 159 23.11 13.48 -18.97
CA LYS A 159 22.09 14.48 -19.28
C LYS A 159 20.79 13.81 -19.69
N GLY A 160 19.65 14.29 -19.22
CA GLY A 160 18.34 13.66 -19.47
C GLY A 160 18.08 12.38 -18.67
N PHE A 161 18.97 11.99 -17.76
CA PHE A 161 18.72 10.93 -16.78
C PHE A 161 17.93 11.52 -15.60
N VAL A 162 16.63 11.72 -15.80
CA VAL A 162 15.73 12.33 -14.81
C VAL A 162 15.57 11.37 -13.62
N SER A 163 16.23 11.69 -12.51
CA SER A 163 16.08 10.98 -11.23
C SER A 163 14.92 11.54 -10.40
N ALA A 164 13.78 11.80 -11.03
CA ALA A 164 12.60 12.27 -10.30
C ALA A 164 12.29 11.24 -9.21
N VAL A 165 12.42 11.66 -7.95
CA VAL A 165 12.03 10.84 -6.81
C VAL A 165 10.52 10.82 -6.80
N SER A 166 9.91 9.65 -6.95
CA SER A 166 8.47 9.49 -6.74
C SER A 166 8.14 9.96 -5.33
N GLN A 167 7.41 11.08 -5.22
CA GLN A 167 6.80 11.48 -3.96
C GLN A 167 5.48 10.73 -3.86
N CYS A 168 5.44 9.72 -3.01
CA CYS A 168 4.18 9.06 -2.68
C CYS A 168 3.37 10.05 -1.81
N GLN A 169 2.39 10.71 -2.41
CA GLN A 169 1.35 11.43 -1.68
C GLN A 169 0.05 10.62 -1.77
N PRO A 170 -0.79 10.61 -0.72
CA PRO A 170 -2.15 10.07 -0.81
C PRO A 170 -2.90 10.74 -1.96
N VAL A 171 -3.66 9.97 -2.71
CA VAL A 171 -4.51 10.48 -3.80
C VAL A 171 -5.91 9.98 -3.53
N CYS A 172 -6.71 10.84 -2.90
CA CYS A 172 -8.10 10.52 -2.67
C CYS A 172 -8.85 10.36 -4.00
N GLY A 173 -9.54 9.23 -4.17
CA GLY A 173 -10.34 8.91 -5.34
C GLY A 173 -9.67 7.94 -6.32
N ASP A 174 -8.48 7.43 -6.00
CA ASP A 174 -7.81 6.41 -6.82
C ASP A 174 -8.26 4.97 -6.50
N GLY A 175 -9.11 4.82 -5.48
CA GLY A 175 -9.69 3.55 -5.06
C GLY A 175 -8.71 2.69 -4.24
N VAL A 176 -7.63 3.28 -3.74
CA VAL A 176 -6.63 2.62 -2.90
C VAL A 176 -6.50 3.35 -1.57
N VAL A 177 -7.02 2.75 -0.50
CA VAL A 177 -6.88 3.31 0.84
C VAL A 177 -5.42 3.30 1.28
N THR A 178 -4.84 4.49 1.41
CA THR A 178 -3.50 4.71 1.96
C THR A 178 -3.55 5.00 3.47
N ARG A 179 -2.38 5.19 4.10
CA ARG A 179 -2.27 5.37 5.56
C ARG A 179 -3.04 6.60 6.07
N ASP A 180 -3.17 7.63 5.24
CA ASP A 180 -3.73 8.92 5.64
C ASP A 180 -5.18 9.11 5.16
N GLU A 181 -5.82 8.04 4.66
CA GLU A 181 -7.22 8.01 4.20
C GLU A 181 -8.04 7.09 5.10
N ALA A 182 -9.24 7.52 5.51
CA ALA A 182 -10.15 6.67 6.28
C ALA A 182 -10.90 5.67 5.38
N CYS A 183 -11.10 6.06 4.13
CA CYS A 183 -11.77 5.31 3.07
C CYS A 183 -11.31 5.85 1.72
N ASP A 184 -11.50 5.06 0.66
CA ASP A 184 -11.42 5.53 -0.72
C ASP A 184 -12.14 4.52 -1.60
N TYR A 185 -13.31 4.91 -2.11
CA TYR A 185 -14.11 4.07 -2.99
C TYR A 185 -13.91 4.40 -4.47
N GLY A 186 -13.03 5.35 -4.78
CA GLY A 186 -12.84 5.92 -6.11
C GLY A 186 -13.60 7.24 -6.29
N ASP A 187 -13.10 8.09 -7.18
CA ASP A 187 -13.58 9.46 -7.42
C ASP A 187 -15.10 9.55 -7.65
N GLU A 188 -15.67 8.61 -8.39
CA GLU A 188 -17.10 8.58 -8.70
C GLU A 188 -17.97 8.06 -7.53
N GLN A 189 -17.38 7.30 -6.62
CA GLN A 189 -18.09 6.68 -5.48
C GLN A 189 -17.91 7.45 -4.16
N ASN A 190 -16.94 8.37 -4.10
CA ASN A 190 -16.70 9.28 -2.96
C ASN A 190 -17.76 10.41 -2.89
N THR A 191 -19.03 10.00 -2.73
CA THR A 191 -20.20 10.88 -2.76
C THR A 191 -20.51 11.57 -1.43
N GLY A 192 -19.92 11.11 -0.32
CA GLY A 192 -20.19 11.58 1.03
C GLY A 192 -21.55 11.14 1.60
N GLY A 193 -22.21 10.16 0.98
CA GLY A 193 -23.47 9.60 1.47
C GLY A 193 -23.32 8.80 2.78
N TYR A 194 -24.45 8.33 3.32
CA TYR A 194 -24.49 7.57 4.55
C TYR A 194 -23.71 6.24 4.44
N GLY A 195 -22.78 5.97 5.37
CA GLY A 195 -21.81 4.86 5.29
C GLY A 195 -20.79 4.98 4.15
N GLY A 196 -20.80 6.13 3.47
CA GLY A 196 -19.98 6.43 2.31
C GLY A 196 -18.65 7.09 2.66
N CYS A 197 -17.89 7.39 1.61
CA CYS A 197 -16.65 8.14 1.70
C CYS A 197 -16.85 9.53 1.10
N THR A 198 -16.30 10.57 1.72
CA THR A 198 -16.32 11.94 1.20
C THR A 198 -15.28 12.13 0.10
N GLN A 199 -15.37 13.24 -0.66
CA GLN A 199 -14.34 13.64 -1.63
C GLN A 199 -12.98 14.00 -0.99
N SER A 200 -12.95 14.11 0.35
CA SER A 200 -11.72 14.27 1.13
C SER A 200 -11.20 12.96 1.71
N CYS A 201 -11.79 11.81 1.35
CA CYS A 201 -11.43 10.49 1.85
C CYS A 201 -11.57 10.34 3.37
N GLU A 202 -12.57 11.06 3.90
CA GLU A 202 -13.07 10.94 5.26
C GLU A 202 -14.36 10.12 5.21
N LEU A 203 -14.70 9.45 6.32
CA LEU A 203 -15.99 8.78 6.41
C LEU A 203 -17.11 9.83 6.40
N GLY A 204 -18.12 9.61 5.57
CA GLY A 204 -19.36 10.39 5.59
C GLY A 204 -20.19 10.12 6.85
N PRO A 205 -21.43 10.63 6.95
CA PRO A 205 -22.33 10.31 8.06
C PRO A 205 -22.52 8.79 8.18
N HIS A 206 -22.44 8.24 9.38
CA HIS A 206 -22.58 6.79 9.56
C HIS A 206 -22.89 6.43 11.01
N CYS A 207 -23.53 5.28 11.18
CA CYS A 207 -23.75 4.71 12.50
C CYS A 207 -22.43 4.45 13.24
N GLY A 208 -22.24 5.13 14.36
CA GLY A 208 -21.02 5.13 15.17
C GLY A 208 -20.26 6.45 15.17
N ASP A 209 -20.79 7.49 14.52
CA ASP A 209 -20.18 8.83 14.51
C ASP A 209 -20.68 9.73 15.65
N ALA A 210 -21.52 9.19 16.53
CA ALA A 210 -22.14 9.88 17.66
C ALA A 210 -23.09 11.01 17.25
N VAL A 211 -23.59 10.98 16.01
CA VAL A 211 -24.60 11.90 15.49
C VAL A 211 -25.77 11.07 14.98
N VAL A 212 -26.99 11.39 15.41
CA VAL A 212 -28.18 10.65 14.97
C VAL A 212 -28.65 11.15 13.60
N GLN A 213 -28.55 10.31 12.58
CA GLN A 213 -29.07 10.56 11.22
C GLN A 213 -30.47 9.96 11.03
N THR A 214 -31.50 10.67 11.53
CA THR A 214 -32.89 10.21 11.48
C THR A 214 -33.42 9.96 10.07
N ASP A 215 -33.00 10.77 9.10
CA ASP A 215 -33.43 10.65 7.69
C ASP A 215 -32.89 9.38 7.01
N GLU A 216 -31.80 8.82 7.54
CA GLU A 216 -31.16 7.58 7.07
C GLU A 216 -31.58 6.36 7.91
N GLY A 217 -32.49 6.54 8.88
CA GLY A 217 -33.12 5.47 9.65
C GLY A 217 -32.45 5.15 10.99
N GLU A 218 -31.59 6.02 11.51
CA GLU A 218 -31.04 5.86 12.87
C GLU A 218 -32.06 6.24 13.95
N ALA A 219 -32.19 5.38 14.96
CA ALA A 219 -33.04 5.62 16.13
C ALA A 219 -32.24 6.17 17.32
N CYS A 220 -30.93 5.97 17.31
CA CYS A 220 -29.95 6.44 18.29
C CYS A 220 -28.56 6.37 17.66
N ASP A 221 -27.60 7.08 18.23
CA ASP A 221 -26.17 6.88 17.99
C ASP A 221 -25.40 7.44 19.20
N ASP A 222 -24.73 6.56 19.94
CA ASP A 222 -23.88 6.94 21.07
C ASP A 222 -22.37 6.84 20.75
N GLY A 223 -22.04 6.65 19.47
CA GLY A 223 -20.70 6.50 18.91
C GLY A 223 -20.14 5.09 19.01
N VAL A 224 -20.51 4.31 20.04
CA VAL A 224 -20.03 2.93 20.18
C VAL A 224 -21.06 1.93 19.68
N ASN A 225 -22.35 2.19 19.92
CA ASN A 225 -23.48 1.38 19.48
C ASN A 225 -23.34 -0.11 19.85
N LEU A 226 -22.87 -0.40 21.08
CA LEU A 226 -22.64 -1.75 21.60
C LEU A 226 -23.51 -2.06 22.82
N THR A 227 -24.58 -1.30 23.06
CA THR A 227 -25.45 -1.53 24.21
C THR A 227 -26.16 -2.87 24.07
N PRO A 228 -26.04 -3.77 25.07
CA PRO A 228 -26.67 -5.08 25.05
C PRO A 228 -28.16 -5.00 25.44
N TYR A 229 -28.83 -6.14 25.37
CA TYR A 229 -30.22 -6.32 25.79
C TYR A 229 -30.52 -5.73 27.18
N GLY A 230 -31.70 -5.12 27.33
CA GLY A 230 -32.24 -4.63 28.61
C GLY A 230 -31.56 -3.40 29.20
N SER A 231 -30.67 -2.74 28.46
CA SER A 231 -29.91 -1.56 28.93
C SER A 231 -30.28 -0.30 28.15
N SER A 232 -30.22 0.87 28.79
CA SER A 232 -30.46 2.15 28.12
C SER A 232 -29.22 2.63 27.37
N GLY A 233 -29.26 2.58 26.04
CA GLY A 233 -28.16 3.01 25.17
C GLY A 233 -28.47 2.66 23.71
N CYS A 234 -27.47 2.68 22.83
CA CYS A 234 -27.66 2.32 21.43
C CYS A 234 -27.07 0.95 21.09
N ALA A 235 -27.85 0.11 20.41
CA ALA A 235 -27.43 -1.21 19.95
C ALA A 235 -26.79 -1.16 18.55
N PRO A 236 -26.10 -2.23 18.12
CA PRO A 236 -25.47 -2.27 16.80
C PRO A 236 -26.45 -1.96 15.67
N GLY A 237 -26.03 -1.13 14.72
CA GLY A 237 -26.88 -0.65 13.63
C GLY A 237 -27.79 0.53 14.00
N CYS A 238 -27.47 1.25 15.08
CA CYS A 238 -28.12 2.50 15.46
C CYS A 238 -29.62 2.33 15.74
N LYS A 239 -29.92 1.20 16.40
CA LYS A 239 -31.27 0.81 16.84
C LYS A 239 -31.33 0.77 18.35
N GLN A 240 -32.55 0.89 18.87
CA GLN A 240 -32.78 0.69 20.30
C GLN A 240 -32.47 -0.78 20.64
N PRO A 241 -31.79 -1.05 21.77
CA PRO A 241 -31.54 -2.40 22.23
C PRO A 241 -32.87 -3.10 22.54
N PRO A 242 -32.99 -4.40 22.23
CA PRO A 242 -34.14 -5.20 22.64
C PRO A 242 -34.23 -5.26 24.17
N TYR A 243 -35.44 -5.35 24.70
CA TYR A 243 -35.67 -5.45 26.13
C TYR A 243 -37.01 -6.10 26.46
N CYS A 244 -37.04 -6.80 27.60
CA CYS A 244 -38.27 -7.36 28.14
C CYS A 244 -39.34 -6.27 28.36
N GLY A 245 -40.42 -6.36 27.59
CA GLY A 245 -41.56 -5.46 27.58
C GLY A 245 -41.73 -4.70 26.27
N ASP A 246 -40.93 -5.01 25.25
CA ASP A 246 -41.02 -4.33 23.94
C ASP A 246 -42.03 -4.97 22.97
N GLY A 247 -42.68 -6.06 23.39
CA GLY A 247 -43.71 -6.76 22.63
C GLY A 247 -43.18 -7.69 21.53
N GLN A 248 -41.88 -7.95 21.49
CA GLN A 248 -41.24 -8.91 20.59
C GLN A 248 -40.52 -9.98 21.40
N ILE A 249 -40.50 -11.22 20.88
CA ILE A 249 -39.75 -12.30 21.52
C ILE A 249 -38.34 -12.30 20.95
N ASP A 250 -37.40 -11.77 21.73
CA ASP A 250 -35.99 -11.66 21.38
C ASP A 250 -35.14 -12.84 21.84
N VAL A 251 -33.89 -12.88 21.38
CA VAL A 251 -32.95 -13.95 21.74
C VAL A 251 -32.67 -13.92 23.24
N GLY A 252 -33.18 -14.94 23.95
CA GLY A 252 -33.02 -15.08 25.40
C GLY A 252 -34.35 -14.99 26.16
N GLU A 253 -35.39 -14.49 25.52
CA GLU A 253 -36.75 -14.45 26.07
C GLU A 253 -37.51 -15.72 25.74
N ARG A 254 -38.43 -16.13 26.63
CA ARG A 254 -39.37 -17.23 26.36
C ARG A 254 -40.75 -16.72 25.98
N CYS A 255 -41.07 -15.49 26.36
CA CYS A 255 -42.37 -14.86 26.26
C CYS A 255 -42.17 -13.34 26.34
N ASP A 256 -42.88 -12.58 25.51
CA ASP A 256 -43.05 -11.14 25.68
C ASP A 256 -44.45 -10.74 25.21
N ASP A 257 -45.28 -10.23 26.12
CA ASP A 257 -46.64 -9.76 25.82
C ASP A 257 -46.76 -8.22 25.89
N GLY A 258 -45.61 -7.53 25.99
CA GLY A 258 -45.45 -6.09 26.14
C GLY A 258 -45.81 -5.54 27.53
N LYS A 259 -46.53 -6.29 28.37
CA LYS A 259 -46.86 -5.88 29.75
C LYS A 259 -45.97 -6.56 30.77
N ASN A 260 -45.75 -7.86 30.58
CA ASN A 260 -44.88 -8.72 31.38
C ASN A 260 -45.16 -8.59 32.89
N ASP A 261 -46.44 -8.55 33.27
CA ASP A 261 -46.90 -8.29 34.64
C ASP A 261 -47.11 -9.58 35.49
N GLY A 262 -46.76 -10.74 34.94
CA GLY A 262 -46.95 -12.04 35.58
C GLY A 262 -48.40 -12.50 35.66
N SER A 263 -49.29 -11.91 34.86
CA SER A 263 -50.69 -12.35 34.77
C SER A 263 -50.84 -13.79 34.29
N TYR A 264 -51.98 -14.40 34.61
CA TYR A 264 -52.32 -15.76 34.20
C TYR A 264 -52.40 -15.87 32.67
N ASN A 265 -51.69 -16.84 32.08
CA ASN A 265 -51.41 -16.95 30.64
C ASN A 265 -50.60 -15.79 30.03
N GLY A 266 -49.98 -14.95 30.85
CA GLY A 266 -49.10 -13.86 30.41
C GLY A 266 -47.62 -14.20 30.60
N CYS A 267 -46.78 -13.18 30.43
CA CYS A 267 -45.35 -13.27 30.70
C CYS A 267 -45.00 -12.61 32.05
N THR A 268 -43.93 -13.09 32.69
CA THR A 268 -43.37 -12.49 33.91
C THR A 268 -42.48 -11.29 33.59
N GLU A 269 -42.15 -10.46 34.59
CA GLU A 269 -41.24 -9.31 34.45
C GLU A 269 -39.82 -9.68 33.94
N SER A 270 -39.46 -10.96 33.98
CA SER A 270 -38.19 -11.48 33.46
C SER A 270 -38.32 -12.12 32.06
N CYS A 271 -39.45 -11.95 31.38
CA CYS A 271 -39.74 -12.54 30.06
C CYS A 271 -39.67 -14.08 30.04
N ASP A 272 -39.96 -14.66 31.19
CA ASP A 272 -40.33 -16.07 31.32
C ASP A 272 -41.85 -16.23 31.25
N VAL A 273 -42.30 -17.40 30.84
CA VAL A 273 -43.74 -17.74 30.80
C VAL A 273 -44.29 -17.67 32.23
N GLY A 274 -45.39 -16.91 32.40
CA GLY A 274 -46.09 -16.77 33.67
C GLY A 274 -46.91 -18.01 34.06
N PRO A 275 -47.66 -17.91 35.17
CA PRO A 275 -48.57 -18.96 35.64
C PRO A 275 -49.59 -19.31 34.57
N ARG A 276 -49.80 -20.60 34.33
CA ARG A 276 -50.73 -21.09 33.31
C ARG A 276 -51.12 -22.53 33.59
N CYS A 277 -52.23 -22.94 32.99
CA CYS A 277 -52.67 -24.32 33.04
C CYS A 277 -51.65 -25.29 32.44
N GLY A 278 -51.34 -26.35 33.19
CA GLY A 278 -50.39 -27.40 32.82
C GLY A 278 -48.95 -27.06 33.20
N ASP A 279 -48.74 -26.19 34.19
CA ASP A 279 -47.40 -25.85 34.72
C ASP A 279 -47.03 -26.62 36.00
N GLY A 280 -47.92 -27.51 36.46
CA GLY A 280 -47.76 -28.37 37.62
C GLY A 280 -48.15 -27.70 38.94
N ILE A 281 -48.68 -26.47 38.93
CA ILE A 281 -49.02 -25.70 40.13
C ILE A 281 -50.46 -25.20 40.05
N VAL A 282 -51.34 -25.63 40.96
CA VAL A 282 -52.73 -25.14 40.99
C VAL A 282 -52.82 -23.68 41.47
N GLN A 283 -53.27 -22.79 40.61
CA GLN A 283 -53.41 -21.35 40.84
C GLN A 283 -54.86 -20.94 41.14
N ASN A 284 -55.32 -21.32 42.33
CA ASN A 284 -56.70 -21.07 42.81
C ASN A 284 -57.15 -19.61 42.67
N GLU A 285 -56.25 -18.65 42.91
CA GLU A 285 -56.55 -17.21 42.80
C GLU A 285 -56.85 -16.75 41.37
N SER A 286 -56.38 -17.51 40.38
CA SER A 286 -56.59 -17.28 38.94
C SER A 286 -57.69 -18.17 38.34
N GLY A 287 -58.30 -19.04 39.15
CA GLY A 287 -59.46 -19.85 38.77
C GLY A 287 -59.18 -21.29 38.36
N GLU A 288 -57.98 -21.82 38.62
CA GLU A 288 -57.66 -23.24 38.42
C GLU A 288 -58.25 -24.11 39.53
N GLU A 289 -58.89 -25.22 39.15
CA GLU A 289 -59.40 -26.25 40.07
C GLU A 289 -58.42 -27.43 40.19
N CYS A 290 -57.67 -27.71 39.13
CA CYS A 290 -56.63 -28.74 39.03
C CYS A 290 -55.47 -28.28 38.14
N ASP A 291 -54.34 -28.99 38.17
CA ASP A 291 -53.23 -28.90 37.21
C ASP A 291 -52.48 -30.24 37.23
N ASP A 292 -52.33 -30.89 36.08
CA ASP A 292 -51.67 -32.19 35.92
C ASP A 292 -50.42 -32.15 35.02
N GLU A 293 -49.76 -30.99 34.98
CA GLU A 293 -48.43 -30.77 34.38
C GLU A 293 -48.38 -31.02 32.86
N ASN A 294 -49.53 -31.12 32.20
CA ASN A 294 -49.60 -31.38 30.77
C ASN A 294 -50.75 -30.61 30.08
N GLN A 295 -50.93 -30.83 28.77
CA GLN A 295 -51.98 -30.18 27.96
C GLN A 295 -52.84 -31.20 27.22
N GLU A 296 -53.16 -32.32 27.88
CA GLU A 296 -54.06 -33.36 27.37
C GLU A 296 -55.49 -33.07 27.84
N GLU A 297 -56.44 -32.93 26.92
CA GLU A 297 -57.80 -32.44 27.26
C GLU A 297 -58.64 -33.40 28.13
N PHE A 298 -58.28 -34.68 28.19
CA PHE A 298 -59.18 -35.75 28.67
C PHE A 298 -58.55 -36.66 29.73
N ASP A 299 -57.51 -36.22 30.42
CA ASP A 299 -56.90 -36.96 31.53
C ASP A 299 -57.29 -36.35 32.89
N ALA A 300 -56.36 -36.13 33.82
CA ALA A 300 -56.70 -35.77 35.19
C ALA A 300 -57.23 -34.33 35.30
N CYS A 301 -56.82 -33.45 34.38
CA CYS A 301 -57.22 -32.06 34.31
C CYS A 301 -57.43 -31.64 32.84
N THR A 302 -58.45 -30.83 32.56
CA THR A 302 -58.65 -30.30 31.18
C THR A 302 -57.66 -29.18 30.87
N ASN A 303 -57.48 -28.80 29.59
CA ASN A 303 -56.63 -27.66 29.20
C ASN A 303 -57.09 -26.29 29.72
N MET A 304 -58.27 -26.24 30.35
CA MET A 304 -58.82 -25.06 31.01
C MET A 304 -58.70 -25.14 32.54
N CYS A 305 -57.94 -26.12 33.05
CA CYS A 305 -57.69 -26.36 34.45
C CYS A 305 -58.95 -26.56 35.31
N VAL A 306 -59.94 -27.23 34.72
CA VAL A 306 -61.12 -27.77 35.41
C VAL A 306 -61.06 -29.29 35.45
N GLU A 307 -61.56 -29.91 36.52
CA GLU A 307 -61.54 -31.36 36.70
C GLU A 307 -62.23 -32.05 35.51
N ALA A 308 -61.55 -33.01 34.88
CA ALA A 308 -62.15 -33.76 33.79
C ALA A 308 -63.31 -34.63 34.30
N ALA A 309 -64.45 -34.60 33.60
CA ALA A 309 -65.59 -35.43 33.97
C ALA A 309 -65.21 -36.93 33.81
N PRO A 310 -65.58 -37.80 34.76
CA PRO A 310 -65.28 -39.22 34.66
C PRO A 310 -65.90 -39.78 33.37
N PRO A 311 -65.19 -40.65 32.62
CA PRO A 311 -65.71 -41.21 31.39
C PRO A 311 -66.97 -42.05 31.69
N ASP A 312 -68.07 -41.74 30.98
CA ASP A 312 -69.33 -42.52 30.98
C ASP A 312 -69.19 -43.90 30.31
#